data_AF-A0A964M930-F1
#
_entry.id   AF-A0A964M930-F1
#
_cell.length_a   1.000
_cell.length_b   1.000
_cell.length_c   1.000
_cell.angle_alpha   90.00
_cell.angle_beta   90.00
_cell.angle_gamma   90.00
#
_symmetry.space_group_name_H-M   'P 1'
#
loop_
_entity.id
_entity.type
_entity.pdbx_description
1 polymer ?
#
loop_
_entity_poly.entity_id
_entity_poly.type
_entity_poly.pdbx_seq_one_letter_code
_entity_poly.pdbx_strand_id
1 'polypeptide(L)'
;MPFFKLQFTGHKKEEEIGPYQLAKELEEIIIDALTGGEFDEEAFQKLKMEFVKNPDTWERLPEVVKDFNSLREIFKYVQPMFKENKYKNRRKFIEKQFEPFLEYLKESGVDEVRKKLIIDEKYIEKSWKRAQKQLKKAPDEALEISYILLEDTARYILDDLDLNYREEELPPFALMEIVMDKITLSSEPVIEESFKQGFLFLARVVEQVKGKIKSDSPEFQMDAEVVVNIIGTSCLYLYKKYQFMKGKGS
;
A
#
# COMPACT_ATOMS: atom_id res chain seq x y z
N MET A 1 2.22 -11.91 -12.82
CA MET A 1 2.46 -10.44 -12.98
C MET A 1 1.56 -9.86 -14.07
N PRO A 2 0.73 -8.85 -13.78
CA PRO A 2 0.22 -7.98 -14.82
C PRO A 2 0.66 -6.52 -14.59
N PHE A 3 1.64 -6.06 -15.36
CA PHE A 3 1.83 -4.62 -15.60
C PHE A 3 0.72 -4.18 -16.56
N PHE A 4 -0.03 -3.14 -16.18
CA PHE A 4 -1.27 -2.78 -16.88
C PHE A 4 -1.02 -2.02 -18.19
N LYS A 5 -1.83 -2.39 -19.18
CA LYS A 5 -2.00 -1.75 -20.49
C LYS A 5 -2.92 -0.55 -20.38
N LEU A 6 -2.43 0.64 -20.70
CA LEU A 6 -3.27 1.75 -21.14
C LEU A 6 -3.36 1.69 -22.66
N GLN A 7 -4.58 1.55 -23.20
CA GLN A 7 -4.81 1.53 -24.65
C GLN A 7 -4.55 2.94 -25.22
N PHE A 8 -3.36 3.15 -25.77
CA PHE A 8 -3.13 4.23 -26.72
C PHE A 8 -3.34 3.69 -28.13
N THR A 9 -4.20 4.38 -28.87
CA THR A 9 -4.40 4.17 -30.30
C THR A 9 -3.10 4.47 -31.04
N GLY A 10 -2.48 3.45 -31.63
CA GLY A 10 -1.35 3.59 -32.55
C GLY A 10 -0.15 2.72 -32.19
N HIS A 11 0.16 1.79 -33.10
CA HIS A 11 1.29 0.87 -33.05
C HIS A 11 2.63 1.53 -32.65
N LYS A 12 3.02 1.43 -31.38
CA LYS A 12 4.40 1.46 -30.91
C LYS A 12 4.55 0.39 -29.83
N LYS A 13 5.72 -0.27 -29.80
CA LYS A 13 6.09 -1.21 -28.73
C LYS A 13 5.81 -0.55 -27.38
N GLU A 14 5.07 -1.25 -26.51
CA GLU A 14 4.70 -0.82 -25.16
C GLU A 14 5.98 -0.51 -24.36
N GLU A 15 6.33 0.78 -24.25
CA GLU A 15 7.39 1.25 -23.36
C GLU A 15 6.82 1.27 -21.94
N GLU A 16 7.41 0.47 -21.06
CA GLU A 16 7.02 0.37 -19.66
C GLU A 16 7.26 1.72 -18.95
N ILE A 17 6.18 2.43 -18.61
CA ILE A 17 6.23 3.78 -18.03
C ILE A 17 7.03 3.75 -16.72
N GLY A 18 8.03 4.63 -16.61
CA GLY A 18 8.89 4.72 -15.42
C GLY A 18 8.19 5.38 -14.23
N PRO A 19 8.65 5.15 -12.98
CA PRO A 19 8.03 5.71 -11.78
C PRO A 19 8.04 7.24 -11.78
N TYR A 20 9.07 7.88 -12.36
CA TYR A 20 9.09 9.33 -12.56
C TYR A 20 7.92 9.82 -13.42
N GLN A 21 7.62 9.11 -14.51
CA GLN A 21 6.56 9.49 -15.43
C GLN A 21 5.18 9.27 -14.82
N LEU A 22 4.99 8.17 -14.07
CA LEU A 22 3.77 7.95 -13.27
C LEU A 22 3.55 9.07 -12.22
N ALA A 23 4.63 9.57 -11.60
CA ALA A 23 4.54 10.65 -10.63
C ALA A 23 4.19 11.99 -11.28
N LYS A 24 4.69 12.24 -12.50
CA LYS A 24 4.31 13.38 -13.34
C LYS A 24 2.85 13.31 -13.76
N GLU A 25 2.35 12.14 -14.15
CA GLU A 25 0.94 11.95 -14.48
C GLU A 25 0.03 12.20 -13.26
N LEU A 26 0.44 11.72 -12.08
CA LEU A 26 -0.28 11.98 -10.83
C LEU A 26 -0.33 13.49 -10.51
N GLU A 27 0.79 14.20 -10.69
CA GLU A 27 0.87 15.66 -10.53
C GLU A 27 -0.09 16.38 -11.50
N GLU A 28 -0.08 15.98 -12.77
CA GLU A 28 -0.87 16.60 -13.83
C GLU A 28 -2.37 16.43 -13.62
N ILE A 29 -2.82 15.22 -13.25
CA ILE A 29 -4.25 14.98 -12.94
C ILE A 29 -4.74 15.86 -11.79
N ILE A 30 -3.91 16.06 -10.76
CA ILE A 30 -4.26 16.96 -9.65
C ILE A 30 -4.33 18.42 -10.14
N ILE A 31 -3.35 18.87 -10.94
CA ILE A 31 -3.32 20.22 -11.50
C ILE A 31 -4.55 20.47 -12.37
N ASP A 32 -4.93 19.52 -13.22
CA ASP A 32 -6.09 19.64 -14.11
C ASP A 32 -7.38 19.78 -13.31
N ALA A 33 -7.61 18.92 -12.31
CA ALA A 33 -8.76 19.03 -11.40
C ALA A 33 -8.81 20.40 -10.68
N LEU A 34 -7.66 20.94 -10.30
CA LEU A 34 -7.57 22.25 -9.63
C LEU A 34 -7.74 23.46 -10.56
N THR A 35 -7.55 23.26 -11.87
CA THR A 35 -7.55 24.33 -12.88
C THR A 35 -8.75 24.32 -13.83
N GLY A 36 -9.73 23.47 -13.54
CA GLY A 36 -11.02 23.45 -14.24
C GLY A 36 -11.20 22.31 -15.24
N GLY A 37 -10.30 21.32 -15.21
CA GLY A 37 -10.43 20.05 -15.90
C GLY A 37 -11.38 19.07 -15.17
N GLU A 38 -11.30 17.80 -15.60
CA GLU A 38 -12.14 16.73 -15.06
C GLU A 38 -11.59 16.16 -13.74
N PHE A 39 -12.49 15.59 -12.94
CA PHE A 39 -12.14 14.87 -11.72
C PHE A 39 -12.08 13.38 -12.02
N ASP A 40 -10.98 12.93 -12.61
CA ASP A 40 -10.72 11.49 -12.82
C ASP A 40 -10.23 10.85 -11.52
N GLU A 41 -11.19 10.58 -10.63
CA GLU A 41 -10.92 9.97 -9.33
C GLU A 41 -10.35 8.55 -9.47
N GLU A 42 -10.75 7.81 -10.51
CA GLU A 42 -10.28 6.45 -10.74
C GLU A 42 -8.79 6.44 -11.11
N ALA A 43 -8.38 7.30 -12.04
CA ALA A 43 -6.96 7.44 -12.39
C ALA A 43 -6.13 7.96 -11.21
N PHE A 44 -6.65 8.92 -10.44
CA PHE A 44 -5.99 9.41 -9.23
C PHE A 44 -5.73 8.30 -8.21
N GLN A 45 -6.74 7.47 -7.89
CA GLN A 45 -6.58 6.35 -6.96
C GLN A 45 -5.56 5.33 -7.48
N LYS A 46 -5.65 4.96 -8.76
CA LYS A 46 -4.73 3.99 -9.37
C LYS A 46 -3.28 4.48 -9.27
N LEU A 47 -3.01 5.72 -9.67
CA LEU A 47 -1.66 6.30 -9.62
C LEU A 47 -1.17 6.50 -8.19
N LYS A 48 -2.03 6.93 -7.26
CA LYS A 48 -1.70 7.02 -5.83
C LYS A 48 -1.23 5.65 -5.31
N MET A 49 -1.95 4.58 -5.65
CA MET A 49 -1.65 3.23 -5.16
C MET A 49 -0.30 2.69 -5.63
N GLU A 50 0.19 3.07 -6.81
CA GLU A 50 1.51 2.66 -7.29
C GLU A 50 2.65 3.15 -6.37
N PHE A 51 2.50 4.33 -5.77
CA PHE A 51 3.47 4.89 -4.84
C PHE A 51 3.20 4.56 -3.38
N VAL A 52 1.95 4.20 -3.04
CA VAL A 52 1.59 3.74 -1.70
C VAL A 52 2.13 2.33 -1.45
N LYS A 53 2.23 1.44 -2.44
CA LYS A 53 2.75 0.08 -2.19
C LYS A 53 4.18 0.07 -1.64
N ASN A 54 5.04 0.99 -2.09
CA ASN A 54 6.42 1.09 -1.63
C ASN A 54 6.57 2.11 -0.46
N PRO A 55 7.04 1.69 0.73
CA PRO A 55 7.24 2.57 1.89
C PRO A 55 8.21 3.73 1.65
N ASP A 56 9.26 3.51 0.85
CA ASP A 56 10.29 4.53 0.60
C ASP A 56 9.76 5.63 -0.33
N THR A 57 8.88 5.30 -1.28
CA THR A 57 8.15 6.30 -2.08
C THR A 57 7.10 7.01 -1.24
N TRP A 58 6.37 6.28 -0.38
CA TRP A 58 5.34 6.87 0.48
C TRP A 58 5.88 7.97 1.41
N GLU A 59 7.01 7.76 2.07
CA GLU A 59 7.58 8.76 2.99
C GLU A 59 7.85 10.09 2.29
N ARG A 60 8.17 10.04 1.00
CA ARG A 60 8.52 11.18 0.15
C ARG A 60 7.36 11.71 -0.69
N LEU A 61 6.20 11.05 -0.68
CA LEU A 61 5.03 11.52 -1.40
C LEU A 61 4.61 12.91 -0.89
N PRO A 62 4.07 13.78 -1.78
CA PRO A 62 3.54 15.08 -1.40
C PRO A 62 2.43 14.96 -0.35
N GLU A 63 2.35 15.90 0.59
CA GLU A 63 1.31 15.89 1.64
C GLU A 63 -0.10 15.91 1.04
N VAL A 64 -0.30 16.66 -0.03
CA VAL A 64 -1.58 16.71 -0.77
C VAL A 64 -2.03 15.36 -1.34
N VAL A 65 -1.10 14.42 -1.55
CA VAL A 65 -1.43 13.04 -1.98
C VAL A 65 -1.64 12.14 -0.77
N LYS A 66 -0.87 12.33 0.31
CA LYS A 66 -0.95 11.51 1.53
C LYS A 66 -2.19 11.79 2.38
N ASP A 67 -2.61 13.06 2.45
CA ASP A 67 -3.63 13.54 3.37
C ASP A 67 -5.05 13.54 2.80
N PHE A 68 -5.21 13.35 1.48
CA PHE A 68 -6.50 13.40 0.81
C PHE A 68 -6.75 12.16 -0.05
N ASN A 69 -8.02 11.75 -0.11
CA ASN A 69 -8.45 10.50 -0.72
C ASN A 69 -9.27 10.76 -1.99
N SER A 70 -9.39 12.01 -2.42
CA SER A 70 -10.03 12.35 -3.69
C SER A 70 -9.52 13.68 -4.24
N LEU A 71 -9.55 13.81 -5.57
CA LEU A 71 -9.32 15.07 -6.25
C LEU A 71 -10.30 16.15 -5.77
N ARG A 72 -11.55 15.77 -5.46
CA ARG A 72 -12.55 16.68 -4.88
C ARG A 72 -12.16 17.21 -3.51
N GLU A 73 -11.59 16.39 -2.64
CA GLU A 73 -11.08 16.84 -1.33
C GLU A 73 -9.90 17.80 -1.50
N ILE A 74 -8.94 17.44 -2.35
CA ILE A 74 -7.80 18.30 -2.67
C ILE A 74 -8.31 19.65 -3.21
N PHE A 75 -9.30 19.63 -4.12
CA PHE A 75 -9.91 20.84 -4.62
C PHE A 75 -10.54 21.69 -3.52
N LYS A 76 -11.37 21.11 -2.65
CA LYS A 76 -12.00 21.84 -1.53
C LYS A 76 -10.95 22.46 -0.59
N TYR A 77 -9.83 21.77 -0.38
CA TYR A 77 -8.73 22.25 0.46
C TYR A 77 -7.96 23.41 -0.19
N VAL A 78 -7.56 23.27 -1.46
CA VAL A 78 -6.68 24.24 -2.14
C VAL A 78 -7.48 25.42 -2.70
N GLN A 79 -8.72 25.23 -3.14
CA GLN A 79 -9.57 26.27 -3.75
C GLN A 79 -9.62 27.59 -2.95
N PRO A 80 -9.89 27.60 -1.62
CA PRO A 80 -10.01 28.83 -0.84
C PRO A 80 -8.69 29.56 -0.61
N MET A 81 -7.53 28.93 -0.84
CA MET A 81 -6.22 29.50 -0.57
C MET A 81 -5.83 30.65 -1.52
N PHE A 82 -6.39 30.67 -2.73
CA PHE A 82 -5.98 31.60 -3.79
C PHE A 82 -7.17 32.34 -4.40
N LYS A 83 -7.31 33.62 -4.08
CA LYS A 83 -8.37 34.51 -4.60
C LYS A 83 -8.02 35.15 -5.95
N GLU A 84 -6.75 35.50 -6.15
CA GLU A 84 -6.23 36.08 -7.39
C GLU A 84 -5.30 35.10 -8.11
N ASN A 85 -5.24 35.19 -9.45
CA ASN A 85 -4.43 34.30 -10.29
C ASN A 85 -4.61 32.81 -9.93
N LYS A 86 -5.86 32.44 -9.56
CA LYS A 86 -6.20 31.17 -8.90
C LYS A 86 -5.58 29.95 -9.57
N TYR A 87 -5.68 29.81 -10.88
CA TYR A 87 -5.17 28.64 -11.60
C TYR A 87 -3.64 28.58 -11.61
N LYS A 88 -2.98 29.70 -11.88
CA LYS A 88 -1.51 29.81 -11.86
C LYS A 88 -0.96 29.50 -10.47
N ASN A 89 -1.59 30.01 -9.41
CA ASN A 89 -1.14 29.80 -8.04
C ASN A 89 -1.39 28.36 -7.55
N ARG A 90 -2.53 27.76 -7.91
CA ARG A 90 -2.83 26.34 -7.62
C ARG A 90 -1.81 25.40 -8.29
N ARG A 91 -1.51 25.63 -9.57
CA ARG A 91 -0.50 24.87 -10.30
C ARG A 91 0.84 24.93 -9.58
N LYS A 92 1.35 26.14 -9.31
CA LYS A 92 2.62 26.34 -8.60
C LYS A 92 2.66 25.70 -7.22
N PHE A 93 1.52 25.71 -6.51
CA PHE A 93 1.42 25.07 -5.21
C PHE A 93 1.62 23.55 -5.31
N ILE A 94 0.97 22.90 -6.28
CA ILE A 94 1.15 21.45 -6.51
C ILE A 94 2.55 21.13 -7.03
N GLU A 95 3.06 21.88 -8.00
CA GLU A 95 4.43 21.71 -8.53
C GLU A 95 5.47 21.74 -7.40
N LYS A 96 5.36 22.71 -6.50
CA LYS A 96 6.25 22.83 -5.33
C LYS A 96 6.12 21.66 -4.35
N GLN A 97 4.93 21.10 -4.19
CA GLN A 97 4.69 19.94 -3.32
C GLN A 97 5.29 18.65 -3.93
N PHE A 98 5.29 18.53 -5.26
CA PHE A 98 5.84 17.38 -5.99
C PHE A 98 7.36 17.44 -6.20
N GLU A 99 7.96 18.63 -6.21
CA GLU A 99 9.39 18.84 -6.48
C GLU A 99 10.32 17.88 -5.69
N PRO A 100 10.22 17.73 -4.35
CA PRO A 100 11.11 16.83 -3.62
C PRO A 100 10.93 15.35 -3.99
N PHE A 101 9.70 14.95 -4.33
CA PHE A 101 9.39 13.58 -4.72
C PHE A 101 9.93 13.27 -6.12
N LEU A 102 9.73 14.20 -7.05
CA LEU A 102 10.22 14.09 -8.42
C LEU A 102 11.76 14.12 -8.48
N GLU A 103 12.42 14.93 -7.67
CA GLU A 103 13.89 14.93 -7.54
C GLU A 103 14.40 13.58 -7.05
N TYR A 104 13.81 13.03 -5.99
CA TYR A 104 14.15 11.71 -5.47
C TYR A 104 14.01 10.62 -6.54
N LEU A 105 12.93 10.63 -7.33
CA LEU A 105 12.72 9.65 -8.39
C LEU A 105 13.71 9.80 -9.55
N LYS A 106 14.22 11.02 -9.82
CA LYS A 106 15.30 11.24 -10.79
C LYS A 106 16.63 10.68 -10.29
N GLU A 107 16.96 10.94 -9.03
CA GLU A 107 18.25 10.57 -8.43
C GLU A 107 18.39 9.08 -8.16
N SER A 108 17.30 8.43 -7.73
CA SER A 108 17.29 7.00 -7.39
C SER A 108 17.41 6.10 -8.62
N GLY A 109 17.20 6.65 -9.83
CA GLY A 109 17.15 5.84 -11.05
C GLY A 109 15.93 4.90 -11.09
N VAL A 110 15.51 4.54 -12.31
CA VAL A 110 14.35 3.66 -12.53
C VAL A 110 14.55 2.31 -11.84
N ASP A 111 15.77 1.76 -11.90
CA ASP A 111 16.08 0.45 -11.34
C ASP A 111 16.06 0.41 -9.82
N GLU A 112 16.45 1.46 -9.07
CA GLU A 112 16.36 1.40 -7.61
C GLU A 112 14.95 1.61 -7.08
N VAL A 113 14.14 2.41 -7.77
CA VAL A 113 12.71 2.55 -7.44
C VAL A 113 11.95 1.27 -7.82
N ARG A 114 12.39 0.60 -8.90
CA ARG A 114 11.87 -0.71 -9.34
C ARG A 114 12.56 -1.91 -8.69
N LYS A 115 13.60 -1.73 -7.84
CA LYS A 115 14.27 -2.85 -7.15
C LYS A 115 13.17 -3.64 -6.46
N LYS A 116 13.16 -4.96 -6.70
CA LYS A 116 12.19 -5.90 -6.13
C LYS A 116 12.00 -5.55 -4.66
N LEU A 117 10.76 -5.27 -4.27
CA LEU A 117 10.38 -4.92 -2.91
C LEU A 117 11.07 -5.90 -1.95
N ILE A 118 12.07 -5.42 -1.21
CA ILE A 118 12.80 -6.27 -0.27
C ILE A 118 11.91 -6.38 0.96
N ILE A 119 11.24 -7.53 1.09
CA ILE A 119 10.44 -7.83 2.26
C ILE A 119 11.38 -8.30 3.35
N ASP A 120 11.77 -7.36 4.21
CA ASP A 120 12.53 -7.62 5.43
C ASP A 120 11.80 -7.10 6.67
N GLU A 121 12.39 -7.29 7.85
CA GLU A 121 11.83 -6.80 9.12
C GLU A 121 11.60 -5.28 9.09
N LYS A 122 12.50 -4.53 8.45
CA LYS A 122 12.41 -3.06 8.36
C LYS A 122 11.25 -2.63 7.47
N TYR A 123 11.03 -3.30 6.34
CA TYR A 123 9.87 -3.12 5.48
C TYR A 123 8.57 -3.32 6.26
N ILE A 124 8.46 -4.45 6.96
CA ILE A 124 7.26 -4.80 7.74
C ILE A 124 6.98 -3.73 8.80
N GLU A 125 8.00 -3.33 9.56
CA GLU A 125 7.86 -2.29 10.58
C GLU A 125 7.48 -0.93 10.00
N LYS A 126 8.08 -0.53 8.88
CA LYS A 126 7.76 0.75 8.20
C LYS A 126 6.32 0.77 7.70
N SER A 127 5.91 -0.28 6.99
CA SER A 127 4.55 -0.43 6.46
C SER A 127 3.51 -0.48 7.58
N TRP A 128 3.81 -1.17 8.67
CA TRP A 128 2.92 -1.21 9.84
C TRP A 128 2.81 0.16 10.53
N LYS A 129 3.94 0.83 10.81
CA LYS A 129 3.94 2.19 11.39
C LYS A 129 3.21 3.18 10.50
N ARG A 130 3.27 3.00 9.17
CA ARG A 130 2.49 3.81 8.23
C ARG A 130 1.00 3.60 8.41
N ALA A 131 0.52 2.35 8.40
CA ALA A 131 -0.90 2.05 8.63
C ALA A 131 -1.38 2.67 9.95
N GLN A 132 -0.60 2.53 11.03
CA GLN A 132 -0.92 3.11 12.33
C GLN A 132 -1.06 4.64 12.29
N LYS A 133 -0.23 5.35 11.53
CA LYS A 133 -0.35 6.81 11.36
C LYS A 133 -1.62 7.19 10.61
N GLN A 134 -2.08 6.37 9.68
CA GLN A 134 -3.24 6.64 8.83
C GLN A 134 -4.58 6.39 9.55
N LEU A 135 -4.61 5.56 10.61
CA LEU A 135 -5.81 5.22 11.39
C LEU A 135 -6.64 6.41 11.87
N LYS A 136 -6.01 7.56 12.15
CA LYS A 136 -6.72 8.76 12.61
C LYS A 136 -7.33 9.60 11.51
N LYS A 137 -6.84 9.45 10.29
CA LYS A 137 -7.20 10.29 9.14
C LYS A 137 -8.08 9.54 8.16
N ALA A 138 -7.70 8.31 7.81
CA ALA A 138 -8.39 7.47 6.84
C ALA A 138 -8.26 5.99 7.26
N PRO A 139 -9.16 5.49 8.12
CA PRO A 139 -9.11 4.11 8.60
C PRO A 139 -9.18 3.06 7.48
N ASP A 140 -9.92 3.33 6.38
CA ASP A 140 -9.98 2.40 5.23
C ASP A 140 -8.64 2.26 4.53
N GLU A 141 -7.93 3.38 4.31
CA GLU A 141 -6.59 3.35 3.72
C GLU A 141 -5.58 2.67 4.65
N ALA A 142 -5.71 2.88 5.97
CA ALA A 142 -4.90 2.19 6.96
C ALA A 142 -5.09 0.67 6.85
N LEU A 143 -6.35 0.22 6.72
CA LEU A 143 -6.68 -1.19 6.49
C LEU A 143 -6.06 -1.67 5.19
N GLU A 144 -6.27 -0.98 4.08
CA GLU A 144 -5.72 -1.36 2.77
C GLU A 144 -4.19 -1.51 2.80
N ILE A 145 -3.48 -0.57 3.42
CA ILE A 145 -2.04 -0.66 3.66
C ILE A 145 -1.68 -1.94 4.44
N SER A 146 -2.44 -2.27 5.48
CA SER A 146 -2.21 -3.50 6.25
C SER A 146 -2.51 -4.76 5.43
N TYR A 147 -3.56 -4.78 4.60
CA TYR A 147 -3.84 -5.91 3.70
C TYR A 147 -2.71 -6.14 2.70
N ILE A 148 -2.18 -5.07 2.11
CA ILE A 148 -1.02 -5.14 1.21
C ILE A 148 0.20 -5.68 1.96
N LEU A 149 0.48 -5.19 3.16
CA LEU A 149 1.58 -5.70 3.99
C LEU A 149 1.44 -7.21 4.26
N LEU A 150 0.23 -7.69 4.57
CA LEU A 150 -0.04 -9.10 4.78
C LEU A 150 0.22 -9.93 3.52
N GLU A 151 -0.29 -9.44 2.40
CA GLU A 151 -0.13 -10.07 1.10
C GLU A 151 1.35 -10.15 0.69
N ASP A 152 2.07 -9.04 0.75
CA ASP A 152 3.50 -8.98 0.42
C ASP A 152 4.33 -9.92 1.30
N THR A 153 4.04 -9.94 2.60
CA THR A 153 4.75 -10.82 3.56
C THR A 153 4.48 -12.29 3.26
N ALA A 154 3.22 -12.64 3.00
CA ALA A 154 2.84 -14.02 2.71
C ALA A 154 3.44 -14.49 1.38
N ARG A 155 3.31 -13.69 0.30
CA ARG A 155 3.89 -13.99 -1.01
C ARG A 155 5.39 -14.17 -0.91
N TYR A 156 6.10 -13.27 -0.23
CA TYR A 156 7.54 -13.40 -0.03
C TYR A 156 7.95 -14.74 0.59
N ILE A 157 7.25 -15.19 1.64
CA ILE A 157 7.54 -16.46 2.29
C ILE A 157 7.22 -17.64 1.36
N LEU A 158 6.08 -17.62 0.68
CA LEU A 158 5.66 -18.70 -0.22
C LEU A 158 6.56 -18.83 -1.45
N ASP A 159 6.97 -17.71 -2.04
CA ASP A 159 7.88 -17.64 -3.17
C ASP A 159 9.24 -18.22 -2.81
N ASP A 160 9.78 -17.91 -1.63
CA ASP A 160 11.06 -18.46 -1.19
C ASP A 160 10.99 -19.96 -0.86
N LEU A 161 9.82 -20.45 -0.44
CA LEU A 161 9.56 -21.88 -0.24
C LEU A 161 9.32 -22.65 -1.54
N ASP A 162 9.43 -21.99 -2.71
CA ASP A 162 9.21 -22.55 -4.06
C ASP A 162 7.86 -23.28 -4.19
N LEU A 163 6.83 -22.75 -3.53
CA LEU A 163 5.49 -23.32 -3.59
C LEU A 163 4.79 -22.80 -4.83
N ASN A 164 4.40 -23.70 -5.74
CA ASN A 164 3.49 -23.37 -6.82
C ASN A 164 2.06 -23.13 -6.26
N TYR A 165 1.81 -21.93 -5.73
CA TYR A 165 0.47 -21.44 -5.44
C TYR A 165 -0.04 -20.61 -6.61
N ARG A 166 -1.34 -20.66 -6.90
CA ARG A 166 -1.92 -19.85 -7.98
C ARG A 166 -2.00 -18.40 -7.51
N GLU A 167 -1.01 -17.59 -7.88
CA GLU A 167 -0.80 -16.19 -7.45
C GLU A 167 -2.01 -15.26 -7.66
N GLU A 168 -2.92 -15.59 -8.58
CA GLU A 168 -3.79 -14.59 -9.21
C GLU A 168 -5.19 -14.47 -8.57
N GLU A 169 -5.54 -15.26 -7.56
CA GLU A 169 -6.94 -15.31 -7.07
C GLU A 169 -7.13 -15.45 -5.55
N LEU A 170 -6.05 -15.50 -4.75
CA LEU A 170 -6.19 -15.74 -3.32
C LEU A 170 -6.19 -14.45 -2.49
N PRO A 171 -7.15 -14.26 -1.57
CA PRO A 171 -7.14 -13.12 -0.67
C PRO A 171 -5.93 -13.18 0.29
N PRO A 172 -5.48 -12.04 0.84
CA PRO A 172 -4.29 -11.98 1.69
C PRO A 172 -4.28 -12.99 2.86
N PHE A 173 -5.45 -13.24 3.47
CA PHE A 173 -5.56 -14.21 4.56
C PHE A 173 -5.46 -15.66 4.13
N ALA A 174 -5.94 -16.01 2.93
CA ALA A 174 -5.75 -17.36 2.41
C ALA A 174 -4.26 -17.63 2.13
N LEU A 175 -3.51 -16.64 1.64
CA LEU A 175 -2.06 -16.76 1.49
C LEU A 175 -1.38 -16.99 2.85
N MET A 176 -1.79 -16.25 3.87
CA MET A 176 -1.27 -16.41 5.24
C MET A 176 -1.57 -17.80 5.82
N GLU A 177 -2.77 -18.34 5.61
CA GLU A 177 -3.14 -19.70 6.03
C GLU A 177 -2.21 -20.74 5.42
N ILE A 178 -1.92 -20.63 4.12
CA ILE A 178 -0.96 -21.50 3.43
C ILE A 178 0.44 -21.37 4.05
N VAL A 179 0.90 -20.16 4.37
CA VAL A 179 2.19 -19.94 5.04
C VAL A 179 2.23 -20.68 6.38
N MET A 180 1.20 -20.54 7.21
CA MET A 180 1.13 -21.18 8.53
C MET A 180 1.13 -22.70 8.48
N ASP A 181 0.63 -23.28 7.38
CA ASP A 181 0.70 -24.72 7.16
C ASP A 181 2.07 -25.22 6.71
N LYS A 182 2.92 -24.33 6.23
CA LYS A 182 4.23 -24.66 5.65
C LYS A 182 5.39 -24.35 6.57
N ILE A 183 5.22 -23.44 7.51
CA ILE A 183 6.25 -23.10 8.49
C ILE A 183 5.90 -23.66 9.87
N THR A 184 6.90 -24.19 10.58
CA THR A 184 6.72 -24.65 11.96
C THR A 184 6.68 -23.45 12.91
N LEU A 185 5.50 -23.15 13.46
CA LEU A 185 5.33 -22.02 14.39
C LEU A 185 5.86 -22.35 15.80
N SER A 186 5.76 -23.62 16.21
CA SER A 186 6.27 -24.12 17.49
C SER A 186 6.73 -25.57 17.33
N SER A 187 7.77 -25.97 18.06
CA SER A 187 8.15 -27.38 18.14
C SER A 187 7.19 -28.20 19.00
N GLU A 188 6.39 -27.54 19.84
CA GLU A 188 5.38 -28.15 20.69
C GLU A 188 4.02 -28.21 19.96
N PRO A 189 3.48 -29.41 19.64
CA PRO A 189 2.29 -29.55 18.80
C PRO A 189 1.04 -28.84 19.32
N VAL A 190 0.81 -28.88 20.64
CA VAL A 190 -0.34 -28.20 21.27
C VAL A 190 -0.24 -26.69 21.12
N ILE A 191 0.97 -26.15 21.22
CA ILE A 191 1.24 -24.72 21.07
C ILE A 191 1.11 -24.33 19.59
N GLU A 192 1.60 -25.16 18.66
CA GLU A 192 1.47 -24.93 17.22
C GLU A 192 0.00 -24.86 16.79
N GLU A 193 -0.82 -25.83 17.21
CA GLU A 193 -2.26 -25.84 16.93
C GLU A 193 -2.95 -24.60 17.53
N SER A 194 -2.58 -24.21 18.75
CA SER A 194 -3.13 -23.00 19.39
C SER A 194 -2.80 -21.74 18.60
N PHE A 195 -1.58 -21.62 18.06
CA PHE A 195 -1.22 -20.51 17.18
C PHE A 195 -2.05 -20.50 15.90
N LYS A 196 -2.16 -21.64 15.20
CA LYS A 196 -2.94 -21.74 13.96
C LYS A 196 -4.41 -21.35 14.16
N GLN A 197 -5.05 -21.90 15.19
CA GLN A 197 -6.44 -21.55 15.52
C GLN A 197 -6.59 -20.07 15.88
N GLY A 198 -5.64 -19.52 16.63
CA GLY A 198 -5.60 -18.10 16.97
C GLY A 198 -5.55 -17.21 15.72
N PHE A 199 -4.66 -17.50 14.78
CA PHE A 199 -4.56 -16.76 13.53
C PHE A 199 -5.82 -16.89 12.65
N LEU A 200 -6.41 -18.08 12.54
CA LEU A 200 -7.66 -18.28 11.81
C LEU A 200 -8.82 -17.48 12.42
N PHE A 201 -8.89 -17.40 13.75
CA PHE A 201 -9.87 -16.56 14.43
C PHE A 201 -9.64 -15.08 14.11
N LEU A 202 -8.39 -14.62 14.19
CA LEU A 202 -8.02 -13.24 13.87
C LEU A 202 -8.35 -12.88 12.41
N ALA A 203 -8.09 -13.77 11.46
CA ALA A 203 -8.44 -13.59 10.05
C ALA A 203 -9.94 -13.32 9.87
N ARG A 204 -10.80 -14.09 10.54
CA ARG A 204 -12.26 -13.89 10.49
C ARG A 204 -12.69 -12.54 11.03
N VAL A 205 -12.09 -12.08 12.13
CA VAL A 205 -12.37 -10.75 12.69
C VAL A 205 -12.02 -9.67 11.67
N VAL A 206 -10.85 -9.78 11.06
CA VAL A 206 -10.36 -8.82 10.07
C VAL A 206 -11.27 -8.74 8.83
N GLU A 207 -11.68 -9.89 8.29
CA GLU A 207 -12.60 -9.94 7.14
C GLU A 207 -13.98 -9.33 7.46
N GLN A 208 -14.47 -9.49 8.69
CA GLN A 208 -15.74 -8.91 9.11
C GLN A 208 -15.70 -7.39 9.20
N VAL A 209 -14.57 -6.81 9.63
CA VAL A 209 -14.38 -5.36 9.72
C VAL A 209 -14.33 -4.71 8.34
N LYS A 210 -13.64 -5.33 7.37
CA LYS A 210 -13.49 -4.78 6.00
C LYS A 210 -14.83 -4.59 5.27
N GLY A 211 -15.86 -5.34 5.64
CA GLY A 211 -17.09 -5.45 4.85
C GLY A 211 -18.36 -4.86 5.45
N LYS A 212 -18.36 -4.34 6.69
CA LYS A 212 -19.63 -4.19 7.45
C LYS A 212 -19.91 -2.86 8.14
N ILE A 213 -18.96 -1.94 8.26
CA ILE A 213 -19.17 -0.68 9.00
C ILE A 213 -18.89 0.50 8.08
N LYS A 214 -19.67 1.58 8.23
CA LYS A 214 -19.38 2.84 7.52
C LYS A 214 -18.04 3.38 8.00
N SER A 215 -17.15 3.62 7.05
CA SER A 215 -15.82 4.22 7.20
C SER A 215 -15.73 5.39 8.19
N ASP A 216 -16.82 6.16 8.30
CA ASP A 216 -16.83 7.43 9.00
C ASP A 216 -17.22 7.30 10.48
N SER A 217 -17.50 6.09 11.00
CA SER A 217 -17.92 5.89 12.39
C SER A 217 -16.72 5.75 13.35
N PRO A 218 -16.83 6.29 14.59
CA PRO A 218 -15.81 6.05 15.61
C PRO A 218 -15.62 4.56 15.94
N GLU A 219 -16.68 3.75 15.84
CA GLU A 219 -16.62 2.30 16.04
C GLU A 219 -15.74 1.63 14.98
N PHE A 220 -15.89 2.02 13.70
CA PHE A 220 -15.03 1.51 12.63
C PHE A 220 -13.56 1.86 12.85
N GLN A 221 -13.28 3.08 13.33
CA GLN A 221 -11.91 3.48 13.63
C GLN A 221 -11.27 2.60 14.71
N MET A 222 -12.02 2.26 15.77
CA MET A 222 -11.56 1.35 16.82
C MET A 222 -11.31 -0.06 16.26
N ASP A 223 -12.23 -0.55 15.43
CA ASP A 223 -12.11 -1.87 14.81
C ASP A 223 -10.93 -1.93 13.83
N ALA A 224 -10.73 -0.89 13.02
CA ALA A 224 -9.60 -0.77 12.11
C ALA A 224 -8.26 -0.75 12.87
N GLU A 225 -8.19 -0.06 14.02
CA GLU A 225 -6.99 -0.04 14.86
C GLU A 225 -6.61 -1.43 15.35
N VAL A 226 -7.59 -2.20 15.82
CA VAL A 226 -7.38 -3.60 16.25
C VAL A 226 -6.87 -4.44 15.08
N VAL A 227 -7.50 -4.35 13.90
CA VAL A 227 -7.11 -5.09 12.71
C VAL A 227 -5.69 -4.74 12.24
N VAL A 228 -5.34 -3.46 12.14
CA VAL A 228 -4.02 -2.99 11.72
C VAL A 228 -2.92 -3.56 12.65
N ASN A 229 -3.17 -3.58 13.95
CA ASN A 229 -2.20 -4.09 14.93
C ASN A 229 -2.08 -5.62 14.90
N ILE A 230 -3.19 -6.33 14.72
CA ILE A 230 -3.20 -7.78 14.52
C ILE A 230 -2.36 -8.14 13.30
N ILE A 231 -2.63 -7.51 12.15
CA ILE A 231 -1.91 -7.81 10.90
C ILE A 231 -0.42 -7.51 11.05
N GLY A 232 -0.06 -6.32 11.55
CA GLY A 232 1.35 -5.93 11.69
C GLY A 232 2.14 -6.87 12.58
N THR A 233 1.58 -7.24 13.73
CA THR A 233 2.20 -8.21 14.66
C THR A 233 2.32 -9.59 14.02
N SER A 234 1.29 -10.03 13.30
CA SER A 234 1.25 -11.31 12.61
C SER A 234 2.34 -11.43 11.56
N CYS A 235 2.48 -10.42 10.69
CA CYS A 235 3.49 -10.38 9.64
C CYS A 235 4.90 -10.45 10.23
N LEU A 236 5.17 -9.65 11.27
CA LEU A 236 6.46 -9.63 11.93
C LEU A 236 6.80 -10.98 12.59
N TYR A 237 5.83 -11.58 13.27
CA TYR A 237 6.00 -12.89 13.90
C TYR A 237 6.27 -13.99 12.87
N LEU A 238 5.44 -14.08 11.83
CA LEU A 238 5.59 -15.09 10.78
C LEU A 238 6.92 -14.95 10.06
N TYR A 239 7.30 -13.72 9.68
CA TYR A 239 8.59 -13.45 9.06
C TYR A 239 9.75 -13.90 9.94
N LYS A 240 9.76 -13.54 11.24
CA LYS A 240 10.80 -13.95 12.18
C LYS A 240 10.86 -15.47 12.36
N LYS A 241 9.71 -16.13 12.45
CA LYS A 241 9.63 -17.60 12.55
C LYS A 241 10.17 -18.29 11.31
N TYR A 242 9.81 -17.80 10.14
CA TYR A 242 10.32 -18.29 8.88
C TYR A 242 11.84 -18.08 8.75
N GLN A 243 12.37 -16.90 9.08
CA GLN A 243 13.83 -16.65 9.08
C GLN A 243 14.57 -17.58 10.05
N PHE A 244 14.01 -17.81 11.25
CA PHE A 244 14.56 -18.75 12.21
C PHE A 244 14.57 -20.20 11.70
N MET A 245 13.49 -20.63 11.01
CA MET A 245 13.41 -21.94 10.37
C MET A 245 14.47 -22.09 9.28
N LYS A 246 14.62 -21.08 8.41
CA LYS A 246 15.63 -21.05 7.34
C LYS A 246 17.06 -21.11 7.89
N GLY A 247 17.33 -20.36 8.96
CA GLY A 247 18.63 -20.36 9.64
C GLY A 247 18.98 -21.65 10.38
N LYS A 248 18.00 -22.53 10.65
CA LYS A 248 18.24 -23.90 11.18
C LYS A 248 18.50 -24.93 10.09
N GLY A 249 18.17 -24.62 8.84
CA GLY A 249 18.37 -25.49 7.68
C GLY A 249 19.63 -25.18 6.87
N SER A 250 20.45 -24.22 7.30
CA SER A 250 21.80 -23.91 6.77
C SER A 250 22.87 -24.43 7.73
#